data_AF-X1ADV7-F1
#
_entry.id   AF-X1ADV7-F1
#
_cell.length_a   1.000
_cell.length_b   1.000
_cell.length_c   1.000
_cell.angle_alpha   90.00
_cell.angle_beta   90.00
_cell.angle_gamma   90.00
#
_symmetry.space_group_name_H-M   'P 1'
#
loop_
_entity.id
_entity.type
_entity.pdbx_description
1 polymer ?
#
loop_
_entity_poly.entity_id
_entity_poly.type
_entity_poly.pdbx_seq_one_letter_code
_entity_poly.pdbx_strand_id
1 'polypeptide(L)'
;MPFLMEMDQISKVTAASAIIAVWVGVAVGSPFVGWLSDRLGYRRLLLLIPKILGFIAMMLIIFVHVHLFILYILLFFVGFSASGQALSFALSRENNKAHVASTACGFNNMATFLSGALLQPLVGIILDVCQKHSVAMKSTLYSVHDYQIALGCTLPICYVIGIVMVLFFIKETYCMSVVE
;
A
#
# COMPACT_ATOMS: atom_id res chain seq x y z
N MET A 1 5.18 11.02 5.81
CA MET A 1 6.13 12.14 5.94
C MET A 1 6.32 12.58 7.39
N PRO A 2 5.29 13.00 8.17
CA PRO A 2 5.49 13.47 9.55
C PRO A 2 6.07 12.40 10.49
N PHE A 3 5.62 11.14 10.39
CA PHE A 3 6.16 10.01 11.15
C PHE A 3 7.68 9.82 11.04
N LEU A 4 8.22 9.88 9.81
CA LEU A 4 9.65 9.72 9.54
C LEU A 4 10.48 10.89 10.08
N MET A 5 9.88 12.07 10.18
CA MET A 5 10.54 13.26 10.72
C MET A 5 10.57 13.23 12.25
N GLU A 6 9.53 12.69 12.89
CA GLU A 6 9.46 12.61 14.36
C GLU A 6 10.23 11.41 14.94
N MET A 7 10.17 10.22 14.31
CA MET A 7 10.88 9.04 14.82
C MET A 7 12.40 9.20 14.84
N ASP A 8 12.93 9.81 13.80
CA ASP A 8 14.33 9.64 13.47
C ASP A 8 15.07 11.01 13.48
N GLN A 9 14.37 12.10 13.86
CA GLN A 9 14.87 13.49 13.84
C GLN A 9 15.48 13.88 12.49
N ILE A 10 14.98 13.26 11.42
CA ILE A 10 15.56 13.34 10.10
C ILE A 10 15.10 14.63 9.40
N SER A 11 16.03 15.30 8.70
CA SER A 11 15.76 16.48 7.88
C SER A 11 14.66 16.22 6.84
N LYS A 12 13.84 17.24 6.55
CA LYS A 12 12.79 17.20 5.49
C LYS A 12 13.30 16.62 4.17
N VAL A 13 14.57 16.89 3.84
CA VAL A 13 15.22 16.42 2.60
C VAL A 13 15.33 14.90 2.57
N THR A 14 15.77 14.30 3.67
CA THR A 14 15.94 12.86 3.76
C THR A 14 14.58 12.15 3.85
N ALA A 15 13.58 12.72 4.54
CA ALA A 15 12.21 12.20 4.49
C ALA A 15 11.61 12.24 3.07
N ALA A 16 11.89 13.29 2.29
CA ALA A 16 11.48 13.37 0.89
C ALA A 16 12.19 12.30 0.04
N SER A 17 13.49 12.08 0.24
CA SER A 17 14.22 11.01 -0.46
C SER A 17 13.68 9.62 -0.16
N ALA A 18 13.17 9.39 1.06
CA ALA A 18 12.57 8.13 1.45
C ALA A 18 11.25 7.86 0.71
N ILE A 19 10.46 8.91 0.45
CA ILE A 19 9.25 8.82 -0.37
C ILE A 19 9.60 8.49 -1.82
N ILE A 20 10.70 9.02 -2.35
CA ILE A 20 11.15 8.69 -3.71
C ILE A 20 11.42 7.19 -3.85
N ALA A 21 11.99 6.53 -2.82
CA ALA A 21 12.22 5.09 -2.84
C ALA A 21 10.91 4.28 -3.01
N VAL A 22 9.79 4.74 -2.45
CA VAL A 22 8.47 4.15 -2.67
C VAL A 22 8.07 4.25 -4.14
N TRP A 23 8.20 5.43 -4.74
CA TRP A 23 7.87 5.64 -6.16
C TRP A 23 8.76 4.84 -7.10
N VAL A 24 10.04 4.68 -6.77
CA VAL A 24 10.97 3.80 -7.50
C VAL A 24 10.50 2.34 -7.40
N GLY A 25 10.05 1.90 -6.21
CA GLY A 25 9.45 0.58 -6.01
C GLY A 25 8.24 0.33 -6.90
N VAL A 26 7.34 1.31 -7.01
CA VAL A 26 6.19 1.25 -7.93
C VAL A 26 6.65 1.19 -9.38
N ALA A 27 7.56 2.08 -9.79
CA ALA A 27 8.03 2.19 -11.16
C ALA A 27 8.71 0.90 -11.65
N VAL A 28 9.46 0.22 -10.78
CA VAL A 28 10.09 -1.07 -11.09
C VAL A 28 9.09 -2.22 -10.98
N GLY A 29 8.24 -2.21 -9.95
CA GLY A 29 7.29 -3.28 -9.69
C GLY A 29 6.21 -3.40 -10.76
N SER A 30 5.66 -2.29 -11.26
CA SER A 30 4.60 -2.30 -12.27
C SER A 30 4.94 -3.08 -13.56
N PRO A 31 6.06 -2.80 -14.26
CA PRO A 31 6.44 -3.56 -15.44
C PRO A 31 6.87 -4.98 -15.08
N PHE A 32 7.55 -5.18 -13.94
CA PHE A 32 8.02 -6.50 -13.53
C PHE A 32 6.85 -7.46 -13.25
N VAL A 33 5.89 -7.05 -12.43
CA VAL A 33 4.70 -7.83 -12.09
C VAL A 33 3.79 -7.98 -13.31
N GLY A 34 3.66 -6.96 -14.15
CA GLY A 34 2.92 -7.04 -15.41
C GLY A 34 3.49 -8.08 -16.37
N TRP A 35 4.78 -7.99 -16.69
CA TRP A 35 5.47 -8.94 -17.56
C TRP A 35 5.44 -10.37 -17.01
N LEU A 36 5.64 -10.51 -15.70
CA LEU A 36 5.60 -11.81 -15.05
C LEU A 36 4.19 -12.42 -15.08
N SER A 37 3.14 -11.58 -15.00
CA SER A 37 1.73 -12.01 -15.09
C SER A 37 1.41 -12.56 -16.46
N ASP A 38 1.84 -11.85 -17.51
CA ASP A 38 1.61 -12.26 -18.89
C ASP A 38 2.31 -13.58 -19.21
N ARG A 39 3.49 -13.82 -18.61
CA ARG A 39 4.27 -15.04 -18.84
C ARG A 39 3.77 -16.24 -18.03
N LEU A 40 3.36 -16.03 -16.78
CA LEU A 40 3.01 -17.13 -15.86
C LEU A 40 1.52 -17.49 -15.87
N GLY A 41 0.62 -16.57 -16.24
CA GLY A 41 -0.83 -16.82 -16.17
C GLY A 41 -1.44 -16.82 -14.77
N TYR A 42 -0.63 -16.89 -13.71
CA TYR A 42 -1.05 -16.99 -12.31
C TYR A 42 -1.27 -15.62 -11.63
N ARG A 43 -2.35 -14.94 -11.98
CA ARG A 43 -2.66 -13.58 -11.47
C ARG A 43 -2.83 -13.50 -9.97
N ARG A 44 -3.37 -14.54 -9.34
CA ARG A 44 -3.59 -14.59 -7.89
C ARG A 44 -2.28 -14.56 -7.10
N LEU A 45 -1.31 -15.39 -7.49
CA LEU A 45 0.02 -15.43 -6.87
C LEU A 45 0.75 -14.09 -7.02
N LEU A 46 0.65 -13.47 -8.19
CA LEU A 46 1.31 -12.19 -8.47
C LEU A 46 0.66 -11.00 -7.77
N LEU A 47 -0.61 -11.09 -7.34
CA LEU A 47 -1.21 -10.11 -6.43
C LEU A 47 -0.88 -10.40 -4.97
N LEU A 48 -0.74 -11.67 -4.60
CA LEU A 48 -0.56 -12.09 -3.22
C LEU A 48 0.87 -11.85 -2.72
N ILE A 49 1.88 -12.23 -3.50
CA ILE A 49 3.30 -12.15 -3.10
C ILE A 49 3.72 -10.71 -2.78
N PRO A 50 3.46 -9.70 -3.65
CA PRO A 50 3.82 -8.32 -3.34
C PRO A 50 3.07 -7.77 -2.13
N LYS A 51 1.79 -8.15 -1.94
CA LYS A 51 1.00 -7.74 -0.76
C LYS A 51 1.58 -8.29 0.54
N ILE A 52 2.01 -9.55 0.58
CA ILE A 52 2.65 -10.15 1.75
C ILE A 52 3.99 -9.47 2.03
N LEU A 53 4.81 -9.24 1.00
CA LEU A 53 6.09 -8.52 1.13
C LEU A 53 5.88 -7.10 1.68
N GLY A 54 4.89 -6.37 1.15
CA GLY A 54 4.52 -5.04 1.64
C GLY A 54 4.05 -5.05 3.09
N PHE A 55 3.27 -6.05 3.49
CA PHE A 55 2.83 -6.22 4.88
C PHE A 55 4.00 -6.44 5.85
N ILE A 56 4.92 -7.35 5.50
CA ILE A 56 6.11 -7.62 6.31
C ILE A 56 7.00 -6.37 6.38
N ALA A 57 7.23 -5.70 5.25
CA ALA A 57 8.02 -4.48 5.21
C ALA A 57 7.40 -3.38 6.09
N MET A 58 6.07 -3.22 6.02
CA MET A 58 5.34 -2.26 6.84
C MET A 58 5.45 -2.57 8.34
N MET A 59 5.29 -3.85 8.72
CA MET A 59 5.46 -4.32 10.11
C MET A 59 6.86 -3.98 10.64
N LEU A 60 7.90 -4.27 9.85
CA LEU A 60 9.28 -3.99 10.23
C LEU A 60 9.53 -2.48 10.41
N ILE A 61 8.97 -1.64 9.55
CA ILE A 61 9.08 -0.17 9.66
C ILE A 61 8.43 0.34 10.96
N ILE A 62 7.30 -0.23 11.38
CA ILE A 62 6.55 0.25 12.56
C ILE A 62 7.20 -0.20 13.87
N PHE A 63 7.59 -1.48 13.95
CA PHE A 63 7.98 -2.11 15.22
C PHE A 63 9.49 -2.14 15.45
N VAL A 64 10.32 -1.95 14.42
CA VAL A 64 11.78 -2.04 14.53
C VAL A 64 12.41 -0.72 14.13
N HIS A 65 13.25 -0.16 15.01
CA HIS A 65 14.15 0.92 14.63
C HIS A 65 15.24 0.34 13.71
N VAL A 66 15.18 0.71 12.44
CA VAL A 66 16.09 0.22 11.39
C VAL A 66 17.00 1.33 10.92
N HIS A 67 18.23 0.96 10.53
CA HIS A 67 19.16 1.91 9.93
C HIS A 67 18.58 2.53 8.65
N LEU A 68 18.90 3.78 8.36
CA LEU A 68 18.40 4.56 7.21
C LEU A 68 18.45 3.79 5.88
N PHE A 69 19.54 3.05 5.64
CA PHE A 69 19.69 2.23 4.44
C PHE A 69 18.64 1.12 4.33
N ILE A 70 18.36 0.43 5.45
CA ILE A 70 17.36 -0.65 5.51
C ILE A 70 15.96 -0.07 5.36
N LEU A 71 15.72 1.13 5.92
CA LEU A 71 14.47 1.86 5.76
C LEU A 71 14.14 2.15 4.28
N TYR A 72 15.12 2.58 3.48
CA TYR A 72 14.92 2.77 2.03
C TYR A 72 14.54 1.47 1.33
N ILE A 73 15.17 0.35 1.68
CA ILE A 73 14.85 -0.96 1.11
C ILE A 73 13.43 -1.38 1.48
N LEU A 74 13.04 -1.22 2.74
CA LEU A 74 11.70 -1.53 3.20
C LEU A 74 10.65 -0.66 2.51
N LEU A 75 10.90 0.64 2.37
CA LEU A 75 10.02 1.57 1.65
C LEU A 75 9.93 1.25 0.16
N PHE A 76 11.01 0.78 -0.46
CA PHE A 76 10.98 0.25 -1.81
C PHE A 76 10.04 -0.95 -1.92
N PHE A 77 10.09 -1.90 -0.98
CA PHE A 77 9.16 -3.04 -0.97
C PHE A 77 7.70 -2.64 -0.70
N VAL A 78 7.47 -1.63 0.14
CA VAL A 78 6.15 -1.03 0.31
C VAL A 78 5.65 -0.47 -1.03
N GLY A 79 6.48 0.27 -1.76
CA GLY A 79 6.15 0.75 -3.11
C GLY A 79 5.93 -0.38 -4.12
N PHE A 80 6.79 -1.39 -4.09
CA PHE A 80 6.68 -2.58 -4.94
C PHE A 80 5.35 -3.31 -4.71
N SER A 81 4.85 -3.38 -3.48
CA SER A 81 3.54 -3.98 -3.18
C SER A 81 2.36 -3.27 -3.86
N ALA A 82 2.48 -1.96 -4.13
CA ALA A 82 1.46 -1.18 -4.82
C ALA A 82 1.43 -1.42 -6.34
N SER A 83 2.45 -2.06 -6.91
CA SER A 83 2.48 -2.45 -8.34
C SER A 83 1.29 -3.31 -8.76
N GLY A 84 0.65 -4.03 -7.83
CA GLY A 84 -0.54 -4.83 -8.08
C GLY A 84 -1.71 -4.04 -8.66
N GLN A 85 -1.72 -2.70 -8.52
CA GLN A 85 -2.73 -1.85 -9.16
C GLN A 85 -2.73 -1.99 -10.70
N ALA A 86 -1.55 -2.14 -11.32
CA ALA A 86 -1.46 -2.37 -12.77
C ALA A 86 -2.16 -3.69 -13.17
N LEU A 87 -1.97 -4.74 -12.36
CA LEU A 87 -2.59 -6.04 -12.57
C LEU A 87 -4.12 -6.00 -12.32
N SER A 88 -4.58 -5.18 -11.38
CA SER A 88 -6.01 -4.94 -11.17
C SER A 88 -6.69 -4.33 -12.39
N PHE A 89 -6.03 -3.43 -13.13
CA PHE A 89 -6.57 -2.90 -14.38
C PHE A 89 -6.65 -3.98 -15.48
N ALA A 90 -5.62 -4.82 -15.61
CA ALA A 90 -5.66 -5.94 -16.56
C ALA A 90 -6.79 -6.93 -16.24
N LEU A 91 -6.96 -7.29 -14.97
CA LEU A 91 -8.07 -8.13 -14.49
C LEU A 91 -9.44 -7.50 -14.72
N SER A 92 -9.57 -6.20 -14.46
CA SER A 92 -10.83 -5.48 -14.69
C SER A 92 -11.21 -5.51 -16.18
N ARG A 93 -10.23 -5.35 -17.07
CA ARG A 93 -10.46 -5.44 -18.52
C ARG A 93 -10.84 -6.85 -18.98
N GLU A 94 -10.21 -7.90 -18.45
CA GLU A 94 -10.46 -9.30 -18.87
C GLU A 94 -11.76 -9.89 -18.35
N ASN A 95 -12.22 -9.44 -17.19
CA ASN A 95 -13.49 -9.88 -16.61
C ASN A 95 -14.71 -9.20 -17.25
N ASN A 96 -14.50 -8.25 -18.16
CA ASN A 96 -15.56 -7.43 -18.75
C ASN A 96 -15.54 -7.52 -20.29
N LYS A 97 -16.71 -7.39 -20.91
CA LYS A 97 -16.82 -7.31 -22.38
C LYS A 97 -16.07 -6.07 -22.89
N ALA A 98 -15.47 -6.14 -24.08
CA ALA A 98 -14.68 -5.05 -24.66
C ALA A 98 -15.40 -3.68 -24.67
N HIS A 99 -16.73 -3.68 -24.86
CA HIS A 99 -17.54 -2.45 -24.86
C HIS A 99 -17.67 -1.77 -23.47
N VAL A 100 -17.55 -2.51 -22.37
CA VAL A 100 -17.65 -1.98 -20.99
C VAL A 100 -16.33 -2.01 -20.22
N ALA A 101 -15.28 -2.59 -20.80
CA ALA A 101 -13.99 -2.77 -20.12
C ALA A 101 -13.35 -1.45 -19.68
N SER A 102 -13.42 -0.40 -20.51
CA SER A 102 -12.91 0.94 -20.17
C SER A 102 -13.67 1.58 -19.01
N THR A 103 -15.00 1.40 -18.95
CA THR A 103 -15.84 1.87 -17.85
C THR A 103 -15.51 1.14 -16.55
N ALA A 104 -15.33 -0.17 -16.61
CA ALA A 104 -14.92 -0.97 -15.46
C ALA A 104 -13.53 -0.55 -14.93
N CYS A 105 -12.57 -0.29 -15.82
CA CYS A 105 -11.27 0.26 -15.45
C CYS A 105 -11.39 1.65 -14.82
N GLY A 106 -12.23 2.52 -15.38
CA GLY A 106 -12.52 3.85 -14.81
C GLY A 106 -13.10 3.76 -13.39
N PHE A 107 -14.01 2.82 -13.16
CA PHE A 107 -14.57 2.56 -11.83
C PHE A 107 -13.50 2.04 -10.86
N ASN A 108 -12.61 1.14 -11.29
CA ASN A 108 -11.48 0.67 -10.49
C ASN A 108 -10.56 1.83 -10.07
N ASN A 109 -10.28 2.77 -10.98
CA ASN A 109 -9.49 3.95 -10.66
C ASN A 109 -10.22 4.85 -9.64
N MET A 110 -11.51 5.09 -9.83
CA MET A 110 -12.33 5.87 -8.90
C MET A 110 -12.32 5.27 -7.49
N ALA A 111 -12.48 3.94 -7.38
CA ALA A 111 -12.44 3.23 -6.11
C ALA A 111 -11.08 3.39 -5.41
N THR A 112 -9.98 3.41 -6.18
CA THR A 112 -8.63 3.64 -5.63
C THR A 112 -8.51 5.04 -5.02
N PHE A 113 -8.91 6.08 -5.75
CA PHE A 113 -8.89 7.46 -5.22
C PHE A 113 -9.83 7.64 -4.03
N LEU A 114 -11.03 7.06 -4.10
CA LEU A 114 -12.01 7.12 -3.01
C LEU A 114 -11.46 6.45 -1.74
N SER A 115 -10.77 5.31 -1.88
CA SER A 115 -10.13 4.65 -0.74
C SER A 115 -9.08 5.53 -0.07
N GLY A 116 -8.24 6.22 -0.86
CA GLY A 116 -7.27 7.19 -0.32
C GLY A 116 -7.95 8.36 0.38
N ALA A 117 -9.01 8.91 -0.24
CA ALA A 117 -9.78 10.03 0.31
C ALA A 117 -10.51 9.68 1.62
N LEU A 118 -10.90 8.42 1.83
CA LEU A 118 -11.53 7.94 3.07
C LEU A 118 -10.49 7.57 4.14
N LEU A 119 -9.39 6.91 3.74
CA LEU A 119 -8.36 6.47 4.68
C LEU A 119 -7.55 7.63 5.26
N GLN A 120 -7.29 8.67 4.47
CA GLN A 120 -6.51 9.82 4.92
C GLN A 120 -7.12 10.59 6.11
N PRO A 121 -8.43 10.97 6.11
CA PRO A 121 -9.07 11.57 7.28
C PRO A 121 -9.27 10.56 8.41
N LEU A 122 -9.48 9.27 8.12
CA LEU A 122 -9.58 8.24 9.17
C LEU A 122 -8.30 8.16 10.00
N VAL A 123 -7.12 8.15 9.36
CA VAL A 123 -5.83 8.19 10.06
C VAL A 123 -5.68 9.48 10.87
N GLY A 124 -6.10 10.63 10.33
CA GLY A 124 -6.07 11.91 11.05
C GLY A 124 -6.93 11.90 12.31
N ILE A 125 -8.17 11.38 12.24
CA ILE A 125 -9.06 11.27 13.39
C ILE A 125 -8.47 10.35 14.46
N ILE A 126 -7.89 9.20 14.07
CA ILE A 126 -7.24 8.28 15.02
C ILE A 126 -6.08 8.99 15.72
N LEU A 127 -5.28 9.77 14.98
CA LEU A 127 -4.17 10.54 15.54
C LEU A 127 -4.66 11.61 16.53
N ASP A 128 -5.74 12.32 16.20
CA ASP A 128 -6.35 13.33 17.10
C ASP A 128 -6.94 12.71 18.37
N VAL A 129 -7.50 11.49 18.29
CA VAL A 129 -8.00 10.76 19.47
C VAL A 129 -6.84 10.27 20.35
N CYS A 130 -5.76 9.75 19.77
CA CYS A 130 -4.54 9.39 20.50
C CYS A 130 -3.93 10.60 21.21
N GLN A 131 -3.86 11.74 20.51
CA GLN A 131 -3.34 12.99 21.07
C GLN A 131 -4.16 13.43 22.29
N LYS A 132 -5.51 13.36 22.24
CA LYS A 132 -6.38 13.70 23.39
C LYS A 132 -6.09 12.88 24.64
N HIS A 133 -5.62 11.64 24.50
CA HIS A 133 -5.19 10.79 25.61
C HIS A 133 -3.83 11.21 26.19
N SER A 134 -2.96 11.78 25.35
CA SER A 134 -1.62 12.31 25.69
C SER A 134 -1.64 13.71 26.32
N VAL A 135 -2.78 14.42 26.35
CA VAL A 135 -2.91 15.77 26.95
C VAL A 135 -2.81 15.76 28.50
N ALA A 136 -2.77 14.59 29.15
CA ALA A 136 -2.33 14.52 30.54
C ALA A 136 -0.84 14.86 30.74
N MET A 137 -0.03 14.87 29.66
CA MET A 137 1.41 15.16 29.65
C MET A 137 1.75 16.22 28.58
N LYS A 138 1.34 17.47 28.85
CA LYS A 138 1.90 18.77 28.43
C LYS A 138 3.03 18.77 27.35
N SER A 139 2.77 18.29 26.14
CA SER A 139 3.66 18.48 24.98
C SER A 139 2.84 18.69 23.69
N THR A 140 3.16 19.75 22.95
CA THR A 140 2.49 20.23 21.72
C THR A 140 3.03 19.56 20.45
N LEU A 141 3.76 18.45 20.60
CA LEU A 141 4.34 17.66 19.52
C LEU A 141 3.76 16.25 19.63
N TYR A 142 3.25 15.70 18.53
CA TYR A 142 2.76 14.33 18.49
C TYR A 142 3.90 13.38 18.93
N SER A 143 3.59 12.39 19.75
CA SER A 143 4.60 11.42 20.18
C SER A 143 4.73 10.33 19.12
N VAL A 144 5.96 9.82 18.93
CA VAL A 144 6.26 8.67 18.05
C VAL A 144 5.32 7.49 18.30
N HIS A 145 4.95 7.28 19.57
CA HIS A 145 4.03 6.22 19.98
C HIS A 145 2.61 6.41 19.40
N ASP A 146 2.13 7.63 19.26
CA ASP A 146 0.78 7.92 18.73
C ASP A 146 0.73 7.64 17.23
N TYR A 147 1.80 7.96 16.49
CA TYR A 147 1.93 7.57 15.09
C TYR A 147 2.10 6.07 14.90
N GLN A 148 2.82 5.37 15.78
CA GLN A 148 2.95 3.91 15.73
C GLN A 148 1.59 3.23 15.92
N ILE A 149 0.73 3.74 16.81
CA ILE A 149 -0.64 3.22 16.98
C ILE A 149 -1.48 3.55 15.74
N ALA A 150 -1.50 4.81 15.30
CA ALA A 150 -2.34 5.24 14.19
C ALA A 150 -1.98 4.53 12.87
N LEU A 151 -0.69 4.52 12.52
CA LEU A 151 -0.21 3.86 11.31
C LEU A 151 -0.16 2.34 11.44
N GLY A 152 0.15 1.84 12.64
CA GLY A 152 0.26 0.40 12.93
C GLY A 152 -1.08 -0.32 13.04
N CYS A 153 -2.17 0.38 13.36
CA CYS A 153 -3.50 -0.19 13.23
C CYS A 153 -4.02 -0.07 11.79
N THR A 154 -3.96 1.11 11.17
CA THR A 154 -4.66 1.32 9.89
C THR A 154 -4.01 0.61 8.71
N LEU A 155 -2.70 0.74 8.51
CA LEU A 155 -2.05 0.22 7.30
C LEU A 155 -1.99 -1.31 7.25
N PRO A 156 -1.64 -2.02 8.33
CA PRO A 156 -1.67 -3.48 8.36
C PRO A 156 -3.04 -4.07 8.11
N ILE A 157 -4.10 -3.46 8.67
CA ILE A 157 -5.48 -3.88 8.45
C ILE A 157 -5.83 -3.77 6.97
N CYS A 158 -5.43 -2.69 6.28
CA CYS A 158 -5.63 -2.55 4.83
C CYS A 158 -4.94 -3.67 4.03
N TYR A 159 -3.71 -4.04 4.39
CA TYR A 159 -3.01 -5.16 3.76
C TYR A 159 -3.70 -6.51 4.03
N VAL A 160 -4.13 -6.77 5.26
CA VAL A 160 -4.85 -8.00 5.62
C VAL A 160 -6.17 -8.11 4.86
N ILE A 161 -6.98 -7.03 4.82
CA ILE A 161 -8.21 -6.99 4.03
C ILE A 161 -7.89 -7.26 2.56
N GLY A 162 -6.83 -6.66 2.02
CA GLY A 162 -6.37 -6.90 0.66
C GLY A 162 -6.00 -8.36 0.39
N ILE A 163 -5.27 -9.00 1.30
CA ILE A 163 -4.89 -10.41 1.22
C ILE A 163 -6.13 -11.32 1.29
N VAL A 164 -7.04 -11.07 2.22
CA VAL A 164 -8.30 -11.81 2.36
C VAL A 164 -9.14 -11.69 1.10
N MET A 165 -9.28 -10.49 0.53
CA MET A 165 -10.01 -10.28 -0.71
C MET A 165 -9.39 -11.05 -1.89
N VAL A 166 -8.06 -11.04 -2.03
CA VAL A 166 -7.37 -11.84 -3.06
C VAL A 166 -7.55 -13.35 -2.84
N LEU A 167 -7.56 -13.80 -1.59
CA LEU A 167 -7.70 -15.22 -1.28
C LEU A 167 -9.12 -15.73 -1.52
N PHE A 168 -10.16 -14.97 -1.19
CA PHE A 168 -11.55 -15.41 -1.26
C PHE A 168 -12.28 -15.04 -2.56
N PHE A 169 -12.00 -13.87 -3.13
CA PHE A 169 -12.78 -13.34 -4.27
C PHE A 169 -12.08 -13.48 -5.62
N ILE A 170 -10.75 -13.60 -5.66
CA ILE A 170 -10.02 -13.75 -6.92
C ILE A 170 -9.88 -15.24 -7.25
N LYS A 171 -10.77 -15.70 -8.13
CA LYS A 171 -10.68 -17.02 -8.78
C LYS A 171 -9.61 -16.95 -9.88
N GLU A 172 -8.77 -17.97 -9.99
CA GLU A 172 -7.69 -17.98 -10.99
C GLU A 172 -8.25 -18.00 -12.41
N THR A 173 -7.99 -16.94 -13.17
CA THR A 173 -8.49 -16.78 -14.56
C THR A 173 -7.53 -17.34 -15.61
N TYR A 174 -6.35 -17.87 -15.23
CA TYR A 174 -5.35 -18.45 -16.15
C TYR A 174 -5.07 -17.64 -17.44
N CYS A 175 -5.19 -16.30 -17.38
CA CYS A 175 -5.09 -15.41 -18.55
C CYS A 175 -6.04 -15.73 -19.73
N MET A 176 -7.19 -16.35 -19.48
CA MET A 176 -8.24 -16.51 -20.49
C MET A 176 -9.39 -15.54 -20.20
N SER A 177 -9.87 -14.81 -21.23
CA SER A 177 -11.06 -13.98 -21.06
C SER A 177 -12.27 -14.88 -20.79
N VAL A 178 -12.95 -14.66 -19.67
CA VAL A 178 -14.13 -15.45 -19.27
C VAL A 178 -15.34 -15.16 -20.17
N VAL A 179 -15.23 -14.14 -21.02
CA VAL A 179 -16.32 -13.66 -21.87
C VAL A 179 -15.93 -13.79 -23.34
N GLU A 180 -16.37 -14.87 -23.97
CA GLU A 180 -16.66 -14.89 -25.41
C GLU A 180 -17.91 -14.04 -25.73
#